data_AF-A0A0B0I9E3-F1
#
_entry.id   AF-A0A0B0I9E3-F1
#
_cell.length_a   1.000
_cell.length_b   1.000
_cell.length_c   1.000
_cell.angle_alpha   90.00
_cell.angle_beta   90.00
_cell.angle_gamma   90.00
#
_symmetry.space_group_name_H-M   'P 1'
#
loop_
_entity.id
_entity.type
_entity.pdbx_description
1 polymer ?
#
loop_
_entity_poly.entity_id
_entity_poly.type
_entity_poly.pdbx_seq_one_letter_code
_entity_poly.pdbx_strand_id
1 'polypeptide(L)'
;MDFTINYLSFFVVQVDGQGEQADKQFKHYQTLDEAMYIDSALKDFLDGELMKVAKRKVERNPKSESVPTKIGRFIVEPGYDLETNPNYNMIHRIRSAESLEMFKNSSEELVRAYMDTSAIRGGALLVLRAKFNKYFDEPFVFVLKCDFEQKVATITDEKTMIRNVERAITTKNMKSIQYPYMPEEGMLEEWELKIHQSSHARYFEDFLKFVEYHQSVPEIVKNQVVQMAQQHIAETYQEESPERVQEEEYIEAWSNTPVREMQEKWTPEQVVEASAPIIEHQPEIPLKLKLDHIDVKAMLSDFGESLHIAKVNGRYVIVIEGDAFTFEKGVSPVEFLKPEPLDDVLKKIRR
;
A
#
# COMPACT_ATOMS: atom_id res chain seq x y z
N MET A 1 -6.06 -9.23 -19.98
CA MET A 1 -7.29 -8.51 -19.66
C MET A 1 -7.47 -7.50 -20.77
N ASP A 2 -8.61 -7.54 -21.44
CA ASP A 2 -8.92 -6.66 -22.56
C ASP A 2 -10.11 -5.79 -22.15
N PHE A 3 -9.86 -4.49 -22.00
CA PHE A 3 -10.84 -3.55 -21.48
C PHE A 3 -11.42 -2.75 -22.65
N THR A 4 -12.74 -2.85 -22.85
CA THR A 4 -13.45 -2.03 -23.83
C THR A 4 -13.80 -0.70 -23.17
N ILE A 5 -13.28 0.41 -23.71
CA ILE A 5 -13.55 1.75 -23.19
C ILE A 5 -14.92 2.20 -23.67
N ASN A 6 -15.83 2.48 -22.74
CA ASN A 6 -17.14 3.04 -23.08
C ASN A 6 -17.08 4.56 -23.16
N TYR A 7 -16.40 5.20 -22.21
CA TYR A 7 -16.20 6.64 -22.18
C TYR A 7 -14.81 7.02 -21.67
N LEU A 8 -14.27 8.13 -22.19
CA LEU A 8 -13.02 8.73 -21.74
C LEU A 8 -13.14 10.25 -21.73
N SER A 9 -12.74 10.90 -20.63
CA SER A 9 -12.60 12.36 -20.55
C SER A 9 -11.15 12.75 -20.29
N PHE A 10 -10.67 13.71 -21.07
CA PHE A 10 -9.31 14.23 -21.01
C PHE A 10 -9.28 15.64 -20.43
N PHE A 11 -8.52 15.81 -19.35
CA PHE A 11 -8.30 17.08 -18.68
C PHE A 11 -6.82 17.39 -18.54
N VAL A 12 -6.49 18.68 -18.54
CA VAL A 12 -5.16 19.18 -18.17
C VAL A 12 -5.30 20.07 -16.96
N VAL A 13 -4.60 19.72 -15.89
CA VAL A 13 -4.50 20.51 -14.67
C VAL A 13 -3.24 21.34 -14.72
N GLN A 14 -3.38 22.65 -14.50
CA GLN A 14 -2.30 23.62 -14.40
C GLN A 14 -2.28 24.17 -12.98
N VAL A 15 -1.08 24.23 -12.41
CA VAL A 15 -0.85 24.74 -11.06
C VAL A 15 0.31 25.71 -11.16
N ASP A 16 0.04 26.98 -10.94
CA ASP A 16 1.03 28.05 -10.95
C ASP A 16 1.23 28.58 -9.52
N GLY A 17 2.44 28.44 -8.98
CA GLY A 17 2.77 28.77 -7.59
C GLY A 17 2.98 27.55 -6.69
N GLN A 18 3.05 27.76 -5.37
CA GLN A 18 3.23 26.71 -4.36
C GLN A 18 2.28 26.93 -3.17
N GLY A 19 1.81 25.83 -2.57
CA GLY A 19 0.95 25.85 -1.38
C GLY A 19 -0.54 26.14 -1.68
N GLU A 20 -1.30 26.50 -0.64
CA GLU A 20 -2.75 26.75 -0.74
C GLU A 20 -3.11 27.98 -1.58
N GLN A 21 -2.16 28.91 -1.75
CA GLN A 21 -2.34 30.12 -2.57
C GLN A 21 -1.94 29.93 -4.04
N ALA A 22 -1.62 28.71 -4.47
CA ALA A 22 -1.33 28.43 -5.87
C ALA A 22 -2.58 28.69 -6.73
N ASP A 23 -2.39 29.29 -7.90
CA ASP A 23 -3.45 29.41 -8.90
C ASP A 23 -3.65 28.03 -9.56
N LYS A 24 -4.84 27.48 -9.38
CA LYS A 24 -5.20 26.13 -9.82
C LYS A 24 -6.31 26.24 -10.84
N GLN A 25 -6.02 25.83 -12.07
CA GLN A 25 -7.01 25.76 -13.13
C GLN A 25 -6.94 24.43 -13.86
N PHE A 26 -8.06 24.03 -14.46
CA PHE A 26 -8.08 22.88 -15.35
C PHE A 26 -8.77 23.22 -16.65
N LYS A 27 -8.37 22.53 -17.71
CA LYS A 27 -9.00 22.61 -19.03
C LYS A 27 -9.47 21.22 -19.44
N HIS A 28 -10.77 21.09 -19.72
CA HIS A 28 -11.32 19.95 -20.45
C HIS A 28 -10.98 20.08 -21.93
N TYR A 29 -10.45 19.02 -22.55
CA TYR A 29 -10.15 19.01 -23.97
C TYR A 29 -11.20 18.25 -24.77
N GLN A 30 -11.53 17.03 -24.33
CA GLN A 30 -12.46 16.18 -25.04
C GLN A 30 -13.05 15.11 -24.13
N THR A 31 -14.27 14.69 -24.48
CA THR A 31 -14.88 13.45 -23.99
C THR A 31 -15.19 12.58 -25.21
N LEU A 32 -14.80 11.32 -25.16
CA LEU A 32 -14.93 10.35 -26.25
C LEU A 32 -15.84 9.21 -25.78
N ASP A 33 -16.68 8.71 -26.68
CA ASP A 33 -17.33 7.41 -26.52
C ASP A 33 -16.46 6.30 -27.13
N GLU A 34 -16.97 5.07 -27.13
CA GLU A 34 -16.28 3.91 -27.67
C GLU A 34 -15.85 4.08 -29.13
N ALA A 35 -16.73 4.56 -30.01
CA ALA A 35 -16.43 4.73 -31.42
C ALA A 35 -15.37 5.82 -31.63
N MET A 36 -15.54 6.98 -30.97
CA MET A 36 -14.58 8.08 -31.04
C MET A 36 -13.22 7.69 -30.44
N TYR A 37 -13.19 6.83 -29.42
CA TYR A 37 -11.96 6.36 -28.80
C TYR A 37 -11.15 5.46 -29.74
N ILE A 38 -11.81 4.56 -30.46
CA ILE A 38 -11.15 3.63 -31.40
C ILE A 38 -10.34 4.38 -32.47
N ASP A 39 -10.87 5.50 -32.96
CA ASP A 39 -10.21 6.33 -33.98
C ASP A 39 -9.24 7.38 -33.39
N SER A 40 -9.08 7.42 -32.06
CA SER A 40 -8.28 8.45 -31.39
C SER A 40 -6.81 8.04 -31.19
N ALA A 41 -5.92 9.03 -31.18
CA ALA A 41 -4.51 8.83 -30.79
C ALA A 41 -4.33 8.39 -29.33
N LEU A 42 -5.36 8.52 -28.49
CA LEU A 42 -5.34 8.02 -27.10
C LEU A 42 -5.44 6.49 -27.05
N LYS A 43 -5.94 5.84 -28.10
CA LYS A 43 -6.01 4.38 -28.17
C LYS A 43 -4.64 3.76 -28.00
N ASP A 44 -3.69 4.16 -28.84
CA ASP A 44 -2.33 3.60 -28.81
C ASP A 44 -1.58 3.98 -27.52
N PHE A 45 -1.88 5.15 -26.94
CA PHE A 45 -1.31 5.58 -25.66
C PHE A 45 -1.81 4.73 -24.47
N LEU A 46 -3.09 4.35 -24.47
CA LEU A 46 -3.72 3.59 -23.39
C LEU A 46 -3.70 2.08 -23.60
N ASP A 47 -3.19 1.62 -24.74
CA ASP A 47 -3.18 0.21 -25.08
C ASP A 47 -2.38 -0.60 -24.05
N GLY A 48 -3.03 -1.61 -23.48
CA GLY A 48 -2.49 -2.42 -22.38
C GLY A 48 -2.27 -1.70 -21.03
N GLU A 49 -2.43 -0.37 -20.94
CA GLU A 49 -2.19 0.38 -19.70
C GLU A 49 -3.23 0.05 -18.62
N LEU A 50 -4.51 -0.05 -18.98
CA LEU A 50 -5.56 -0.48 -18.03
C LEU A 50 -5.31 -1.90 -17.51
N MET A 51 -4.80 -2.80 -18.37
CA MET A 51 -4.39 -4.14 -17.96
C MET A 51 -3.21 -4.09 -16.99
N LYS A 52 -2.20 -3.24 -17.22
CA LYS A 52 -1.07 -3.07 -16.30
C LYS A 52 -1.54 -2.54 -14.94
N VAL A 53 -2.45 -1.58 -14.93
CA VAL A 53 -3.08 -1.07 -13.70
C VAL A 53 -3.82 -2.18 -12.96
N ALA A 54 -4.67 -2.94 -13.68
CA ALA A 54 -5.44 -4.04 -13.12
C ALA A 54 -4.55 -5.15 -12.53
N LYS A 55 -3.47 -5.53 -13.23
CA LYS A 55 -2.54 -6.59 -12.79
C LYS A 55 -1.49 -6.14 -11.78
N ARG A 56 -1.37 -4.84 -11.50
CA ARG A 56 -0.36 -4.35 -10.57
C ARG A 56 -0.58 -4.96 -9.19
N LYS A 57 0.45 -5.63 -8.67
CA LYS A 57 0.42 -6.30 -7.37
C LYS A 57 0.10 -5.29 -6.27
N VAL A 58 -0.78 -5.70 -5.38
CA VAL A 58 -1.12 -5.00 -4.15
C VAL A 58 -1.30 -6.05 -3.06
N GLU A 59 -0.93 -5.70 -1.82
CA GLU A 59 -1.10 -6.55 -0.65
C GLU A 59 -2.08 -5.83 0.27
N ARG A 60 -3.01 -6.56 0.92
CA ARG A 60 -3.93 -5.97 1.92
C ARG A 60 -3.12 -5.33 3.03
N ASN A 61 -2.19 -6.06 3.63
CA ASN A 61 -1.29 -5.54 4.65
C ASN A 61 0.14 -5.49 4.11
N PRO A 62 0.61 -4.32 3.63
CA PRO A 62 1.93 -4.22 3.03
C PRO A 62 3.05 -4.38 4.06
N LYS A 63 4.16 -5.00 3.63
CA LYS A 63 5.36 -5.21 4.47
C LYS A 63 6.11 -3.93 4.85
N SER A 64 5.72 -2.77 4.30
CA SER A 64 6.25 -1.45 4.64
C SER A 64 5.17 -0.38 4.46
N GLU A 65 5.33 0.75 5.15
CA GLU A 65 4.41 1.90 5.02
C GLU A 65 4.52 2.58 3.64
N SER A 66 5.71 2.53 3.04
CA SER A 66 6.03 3.22 1.79
C SER A 66 5.80 2.35 0.54
N VAL A 67 4.63 1.71 0.45
CA VAL A 67 4.24 0.95 -0.76
C VAL A 67 3.57 1.83 -1.81
N PRO A 68 3.84 1.59 -3.11
CA PRO A 68 3.28 2.40 -4.18
C PRO A 68 1.84 2.02 -4.55
N THR A 69 1.36 0.84 -4.16
CA THR A 69 0.00 0.38 -4.47
C THR A 69 -0.69 0.06 -3.16
N LYS A 70 -1.92 0.55 -2.97
CA LYS A 70 -2.72 0.36 -1.75
C LYS A 70 -4.17 0.01 -2.09
N ILE A 71 -4.81 -0.74 -1.21
CA ILE A 71 -6.26 -0.97 -1.22
C ILE A 71 -6.89 -0.01 -0.22
N GLY A 72 -7.84 0.78 -0.70
CA GLY A 72 -8.66 1.66 0.11
C GLY A 72 -10.07 1.12 0.23
N ARG A 73 -10.67 1.20 1.42
CA ARG A 73 -12.06 0.85 1.70
C ARG A 73 -12.86 2.12 1.97
N PHE A 74 -14.07 2.22 1.41
CA PHE A 74 -14.93 3.36 1.67
C PHE A 74 -15.40 3.35 3.14
N ILE A 75 -15.24 4.48 3.82
CA ILE A 75 -15.68 4.66 5.20
C ILE A 75 -17.20 4.87 5.21
N VAL A 76 -17.92 4.05 5.97
CA VAL A 76 -19.35 4.21 6.25
C VAL A 76 -19.61 4.05 7.73
N GLU A 77 -20.66 4.70 8.23
CA GLU A 77 -21.10 4.47 9.60
C GLU A 77 -21.75 3.07 9.75
N PRO A 78 -21.63 2.42 10.92
CA PRO A 78 -22.28 1.13 11.17
C PRO A 78 -23.79 1.19 10.89
N GLY A 79 -24.28 0.26 10.05
CA GLY A 79 -25.69 0.18 9.67
C GLY A 79 -26.09 1.02 8.44
N TYR A 80 -25.15 1.74 7.83
CA TYR A 80 -25.35 2.48 6.59
C TYR A 80 -24.62 1.84 5.41
N ASP A 81 -25.11 2.12 4.20
CA ASP A 81 -24.54 1.61 2.95
C ASP A 81 -23.59 2.65 2.30
N LEU A 82 -22.90 2.22 1.23
CA LEU A 82 -21.95 2.99 0.45
C LEU A 82 -22.49 4.34 -0.04
N GLU A 83 -23.81 4.45 -0.24
CA GLU A 83 -24.49 5.67 -0.67
C GLU A 83 -24.31 6.84 0.31
N THR A 84 -23.90 6.59 1.55
CA THR A 84 -23.55 7.65 2.51
C THR A 84 -22.15 8.22 2.30
N ASN A 85 -21.28 7.53 1.57
CA ASN A 85 -19.90 7.92 1.34
C ASN A 85 -19.77 8.89 0.14
N PRO A 86 -19.27 10.13 0.34
CA PRO A 86 -19.15 11.11 -0.74
C PRO A 86 -18.19 10.70 -1.87
N ASN A 87 -17.08 10.02 -1.54
CA ASN A 87 -16.12 9.56 -2.55
C ASN A 87 -16.70 8.43 -3.39
N TYR A 88 -17.41 7.48 -2.78
CA TYR A 88 -18.15 6.44 -3.50
C TYR A 88 -19.16 7.06 -4.46
N ASN A 89 -20.02 7.96 -3.96
CA ASN A 89 -21.07 8.58 -4.77
C ASN A 89 -20.53 9.29 -6.01
N MET A 90 -19.40 10.01 -5.87
CA MET A 90 -18.74 10.69 -6.99
C MET A 90 -18.24 9.69 -8.05
N ILE A 91 -17.60 8.60 -7.64
CA ILE A 91 -17.10 7.57 -8.56
C ILE A 91 -18.27 6.77 -9.16
N HIS A 92 -19.30 6.49 -8.37
CA HIS A 92 -20.50 5.78 -8.81
C HIS A 92 -21.26 6.56 -9.89
N ARG A 93 -21.39 7.90 -9.78
CA ARG A 93 -21.97 8.72 -10.84
C ARG A 93 -21.23 8.59 -12.18
N ILE A 94 -19.89 8.49 -12.14
CA ILE A 94 -19.07 8.26 -13.34
C ILE A 94 -19.31 6.86 -13.90
N ARG A 95 -19.36 5.83 -13.04
CA ARG A 95 -19.61 4.43 -13.42
C ARG A 95 -20.98 4.28 -14.09
N SER A 96 -22.00 4.92 -13.54
CA SER A 96 -23.41 4.80 -13.95
C SER A 96 -23.84 5.80 -15.02
N ALA A 97 -22.94 6.63 -15.56
CA ALA A 97 -23.28 7.65 -16.56
C ALA A 97 -23.79 7.04 -17.88
N GLU A 98 -24.98 7.39 -18.33
CA GLU A 98 -25.58 6.78 -19.54
C GLU A 98 -25.33 7.58 -20.83
N SER A 99 -24.74 8.77 -20.72
CA SER A 99 -24.47 9.64 -21.86
C SER A 99 -23.12 10.33 -21.75
N LEU A 100 -22.60 10.79 -22.90
CA LEU A 100 -21.37 11.58 -22.97
C LEU A 100 -21.41 12.83 -22.07
N GLU A 101 -22.56 13.49 -22.01
CA GLU A 101 -22.75 14.70 -21.21
C GLU A 101 -22.74 14.39 -19.71
N MET A 102 -23.47 13.35 -19.28
CA MET A 102 -23.47 12.91 -17.88
C MET A 102 -22.06 12.48 -17.45
N PHE A 103 -21.38 11.69 -18.28
CA PHE A 103 -20.03 11.22 -17.99
C PHE A 103 -19.04 12.39 -17.88
N LYS A 104 -19.13 13.37 -18.79
CA LYS A 104 -18.32 14.58 -18.75
C LYS A 104 -18.56 15.36 -17.45
N ASN A 105 -19.81 15.64 -17.10
CA ASN A 105 -20.15 16.45 -15.93
C ASN A 105 -19.69 15.78 -14.63
N SER A 106 -19.92 14.47 -14.48
CA SER A 106 -19.42 13.72 -13.32
C SER A 106 -17.89 13.62 -13.27
N SER A 107 -17.23 13.54 -14.44
CA SER A 107 -15.76 13.59 -14.50
C SER A 107 -15.22 14.97 -14.11
N GLU A 108 -15.90 16.06 -14.46
CA GLU A 108 -15.52 17.41 -14.04
C GLU A 108 -15.63 17.60 -12.52
N GLU A 109 -16.67 17.05 -11.88
CA GLU A 109 -16.77 17.04 -10.41
C GLU A 109 -15.56 16.38 -9.76
N LEU A 110 -15.13 15.23 -10.30
CA LEU A 110 -13.93 14.53 -9.83
C LEU A 110 -12.66 15.36 -9.99
N VAL A 111 -12.49 16.03 -11.14
CA VAL A 111 -11.33 16.89 -11.39
C VAL A 111 -11.30 18.07 -10.42
N ARG A 112 -12.45 18.69 -10.13
CA ARG A 112 -12.56 19.78 -9.14
C ARG A 112 -12.17 19.30 -7.75
N ALA A 113 -12.70 18.16 -7.31
CA ALA A 113 -12.34 17.56 -6.03
C ALA A 113 -10.83 17.21 -5.95
N TYR A 114 -10.22 16.74 -7.05
CA TYR A 114 -8.78 16.53 -7.12
C TYR A 114 -7.99 17.85 -6.97
N MET A 115 -8.45 18.95 -7.57
CA MET A 115 -7.79 20.26 -7.47
C MET A 115 -7.82 20.87 -6.07
N ASP A 116 -8.87 20.57 -5.29
CA ASP A 116 -9.02 21.06 -3.92
C ASP A 116 -8.03 20.41 -2.92
N THR A 117 -7.22 19.45 -3.36
CA THR A 117 -6.16 18.87 -2.54
C THR A 117 -5.01 19.84 -2.30
N SER A 118 -4.38 19.75 -1.13
CA SER A 118 -3.23 20.59 -0.74
C SER A 118 -1.95 20.24 -1.52
N ALA A 119 -1.77 18.96 -1.87
CA ALA A 119 -0.59 18.45 -2.58
C ALA A 119 -0.82 18.29 -4.10
N ILE A 120 -1.70 19.10 -4.69
CA ILE A 120 -2.04 19.05 -6.11
C ILE A 120 -0.80 19.20 -7.01
N ARG A 121 -0.70 18.35 -8.03
CA ARG A 121 0.30 18.49 -9.08
C ARG A 121 -0.38 18.60 -10.44
N GLY A 122 0.10 19.55 -11.24
CA GLY A 122 -0.29 19.68 -12.65
C GLY A 122 0.05 18.43 -13.47
N GLY A 123 -0.52 18.34 -14.66
CA GLY A 123 -0.40 17.19 -15.54
C GLY A 123 -1.68 16.90 -16.32
N ALA A 124 -1.70 15.77 -17.01
CA ALA A 124 -2.92 15.25 -17.62
C ALA A 124 -3.68 14.38 -16.62
N LEU A 125 -5.00 14.54 -16.57
CA LEU A 125 -5.90 13.68 -15.83
C LEU A 125 -6.91 13.06 -16.81
N LEU A 126 -6.93 11.73 -16.85
CA LEU A 126 -7.84 10.95 -17.67
C LEU A 126 -8.85 10.26 -16.74
N VAL A 127 -10.14 10.42 -17.02
CA VAL A 127 -11.20 9.66 -16.36
C VAL A 127 -11.79 8.72 -17.39
N LEU A 128 -11.83 7.43 -17.08
CA LEU A 128 -12.25 6.39 -18.01
C LEU A 128 -13.30 5.52 -17.38
N ARG A 129 -14.30 5.14 -18.18
CA ARG A 129 -15.19 4.02 -17.90
C ARG A 129 -14.90 2.90 -18.90
N ALA A 130 -14.52 1.73 -18.40
CA ALA A 130 -14.16 0.61 -19.23
C ALA A 130 -14.72 -0.71 -18.71
N LYS A 131 -15.22 -1.56 -19.62
CA LYS A 131 -15.81 -2.86 -19.31
C LYS A 131 -14.81 -3.97 -19.57
N PHE A 132 -14.70 -4.91 -18.63
CA PHE A 132 -13.92 -6.14 -18.82
C PHE A 132 -14.86 -7.29 -19.19
N ASN A 133 -15.21 -7.36 -20.48
CA ASN A 133 -16.27 -8.23 -21.02
C ASN A 133 -16.08 -9.73 -20.76
N LYS A 134 -14.87 -10.18 -20.40
CA LYS A 134 -14.60 -11.60 -20.15
C LYS A 134 -15.35 -12.13 -18.93
N TYR A 135 -15.55 -11.32 -17.89
CA TYR A 135 -16.12 -11.77 -16.62
C TYR A 135 -17.22 -10.88 -16.05
N PHE A 136 -17.31 -9.61 -16.48
CA PHE A 136 -18.19 -8.65 -15.82
C PHE A 136 -19.08 -7.93 -16.81
N ASP A 137 -20.33 -7.73 -16.39
CA ASP A 137 -21.27 -6.89 -17.11
C ASP A 137 -21.16 -5.42 -16.75
N GLU A 138 -20.77 -5.15 -15.51
CA GLU A 138 -20.62 -3.80 -14.99
C GLU A 138 -19.24 -3.22 -15.32
N PRO A 139 -19.15 -1.91 -15.60
CA PRO A 139 -17.89 -1.28 -15.96
C PRO A 139 -17.07 -0.90 -14.73
N PHE A 140 -15.76 -0.78 -14.95
CA PHE A 140 -14.81 -0.16 -14.04
C PHE A 140 -14.66 1.33 -14.35
N VAL A 141 -14.32 2.09 -13.31
CA VAL A 141 -13.80 3.46 -13.41
C VAL A 141 -12.29 3.43 -13.18
N PHE A 142 -11.57 4.02 -14.12
CA PHE A 142 -10.15 4.30 -13.98
C PHE A 142 -9.92 5.81 -13.96
N VAL A 143 -9.07 6.27 -13.05
CA VAL A 143 -8.56 7.64 -13.07
C VAL A 143 -7.06 7.57 -13.24
N LEU A 144 -6.53 8.13 -14.32
CA LEU A 144 -5.10 8.12 -14.62
C LEU A 144 -4.55 9.53 -14.54
N LYS A 145 -3.52 9.73 -13.70
CA LYS A 145 -2.79 10.98 -13.61
C LYS A 145 -1.40 10.79 -14.22
N CYS A 146 -1.14 11.55 -15.27
CA CYS A 146 0.10 11.49 -16.03
C CYS A 146 0.85 12.83 -15.94
N ASP A 147 2.17 12.75 -15.87
CA ASP A 147 3.04 13.91 -15.90
C ASP A 147 3.36 14.31 -17.35
N PHE A 148 3.73 15.57 -17.58
CA PHE A 148 4.23 16.03 -18.87
C PHE A 148 5.75 15.93 -18.92
N GLU A 149 6.27 15.38 -20.01
CA GLU A 149 7.67 15.52 -20.39
C GLU A 149 7.83 16.69 -21.36
N GLN A 150 8.81 17.56 -21.07
CA GLN A 150 9.09 18.74 -21.90
C GLN A 150 10.05 18.39 -23.03
N LYS A 151 9.91 19.07 -24.18
CA LYS A 151 10.87 19.04 -25.30
C LYS A 151 11.13 17.61 -25.83
N VAL A 152 10.07 16.85 -26.05
CA VAL A 152 10.18 15.51 -26.63
C VAL A 152 10.26 15.65 -28.15
N ALA A 153 11.33 15.10 -28.73
CA ALA A 153 11.51 14.99 -30.17
C ALA A 153 10.97 13.63 -30.63
N THR A 154 9.98 13.62 -31.52
CA THR A 154 9.39 12.41 -32.09
C THR A 154 9.75 12.30 -33.56
N ILE A 155 10.23 11.13 -33.99
CA ILE A 155 10.52 10.84 -35.40
C ILE A 155 9.18 10.48 -36.07
N THR A 156 8.76 11.25 -37.07
CA THR A 156 7.45 11.11 -37.71
C THR A 156 7.51 10.34 -39.03
N ASP A 157 8.28 10.82 -40.01
CA ASP A 157 8.43 10.19 -41.33
C ASP A 157 9.80 10.55 -41.98
N GLU A 158 10.17 9.84 -43.05
CA GLU A 158 11.45 10.04 -43.78
C GLU A 158 11.62 11.46 -44.36
N LYS A 159 10.54 12.25 -44.48
CA LYS A 159 10.55 13.59 -45.07
C LYS A 159 10.61 14.72 -44.05
N THR A 160 10.06 14.53 -42.86
CA THR A 160 10.04 15.54 -41.79
C THR A 160 10.98 15.22 -40.64
N MET A 161 11.57 14.01 -40.59
CA MET A 161 12.64 13.48 -39.71
C MET A 161 12.46 13.69 -38.19
N ILE A 162 12.14 14.89 -37.71
CA ILE A 162 11.96 15.24 -36.30
C ILE A 162 10.80 16.23 -36.15
N ARG A 163 9.73 15.82 -35.46
CA ARG A 163 8.68 16.70 -34.94
C ARG A 163 8.96 17.00 -33.46
N ASN A 164 9.15 18.27 -33.16
CA ASN A 164 9.27 18.72 -31.77
C ASN A 164 7.88 18.84 -31.14
N VAL A 165 7.61 18.01 -30.14
CA VAL A 165 6.40 18.11 -29.32
C VAL A 165 6.78 18.86 -28.05
N GLU A 166 6.19 20.05 -27.86
CA GLU A 166 6.51 20.90 -26.70
C GLU A 166 6.23 20.20 -25.37
N ARG A 167 5.14 19.42 -25.30
CA ARG A 167 4.72 18.63 -24.13
C ARG A 167 4.16 17.28 -24.55
N ALA A 168 4.74 16.19 -24.06
CA ALA A 168 4.23 14.83 -24.25
C ALA A 168 3.78 14.23 -22.92
N ILE A 169 2.78 13.35 -22.95
CA ILE A 169 2.28 12.65 -21.76
C ILE A 169 3.08 11.35 -21.62
N THR A 170 3.52 11.04 -20.39
CA THR A 170 4.33 9.84 -20.11
C THR A 170 3.60 8.86 -19.20
N THR A 171 3.81 7.56 -19.44
CA THR A 171 3.34 6.47 -18.57
C THR A 171 4.35 6.09 -17.48
N LYS A 172 5.60 6.59 -17.57
CA LYS A 172 6.74 6.15 -16.75
C LYS A 172 6.54 6.31 -15.23
N ASN A 173 5.66 7.21 -14.81
CA ASN A 173 5.25 7.40 -13.42
C ASN A 173 3.75 7.66 -13.30
N MET A 174 2.97 7.01 -14.18
CA MET A 174 1.52 7.15 -14.21
C MET A 174 0.92 6.63 -12.91
N LYS A 175 0.02 7.43 -12.35
CA LYS A 175 -0.67 7.16 -11.10
C LYS A 175 -2.08 6.81 -11.46
N SER A 176 -2.68 5.86 -10.77
CA SER A 176 -3.98 5.36 -11.13
C SER A 176 -4.89 5.09 -9.95
N ILE A 177 -6.18 5.29 -10.14
CA ILE A 177 -7.25 4.69 -9.33
C ILE A 177 -7.95 3.66 -10.20
N GLN A 178 -8.31 2.52 -9.61
CA GLN A 178 -9.20 1.53 -10.18
C GLN A 178 -10.34 1.28 -9.18
N TYR A 179 -11.57 1.43 -9.63
CA TYR A 179 -12.78 1.08 -8.90
C TYR A 179 -13.77 0.34 -9.81
N PRO A 180 -14.46 -0.71 -9.37
CA PRO A 180 -14.23 -1.45 -8.11
C PRO A 180 -12.85 -2.12 -8.09
N TYR A 181 -12.36 -2.46 -6.89
CA TYR A 181 -11.18 -3.29 -6.76
C TYR A 181 -11.50 -4.71 -7.23
N MET A 182 -10.56 -5.29 -7.99
CA MET A 182 -10.64 -6.66 -8.48
C MET A 182 -9.45 -7.42 -7.88
N PRO A 183 -9.66 -8.18 -6.77
CA PRO A 183 -8.60 -8.98 -6.16
C PRO A 183 -8.11 -10.08 -7.10
N GLU A 184 -9.05 -10.77 -7.72
CA GLU A 184 -8.83 -11.87 -8.67
C GLU A 184 -9.72 -11.69 -9.91
N GLU A 185 -9.32 -12.29 -11.03
CA GLU A 185 -10.13 -12.28 -12.24
C GLU A 185 -11.51 -12.93 -11.97
N GLY A 186 -12.59 -12.15 -12.09
CA GLY A 186 -13.95 -12.60 -11.80
C GLY A 186 -14.48 -12.24 -10.41
N MET A 187 -13.68 -11.61 -9.54
CA MET A 187 -14.13 -11.11 -8.23
C MET A 187 -14.11 -9.58 -8.18
N LEU A 188 -15.17 -8.97 -7.64
CA LEU A 188 -15.26 -7.53 -7.40
C LEU A 188 -15.49 -7.24 -5.93
N GLU A 189 -14.73 -6.29 -5.41
CA GLU A 189 -14.91 -5.71 -4.08
C GLU A 189 -15.49 -4.30 -4.24
N GLU A 190 -16.82 -4.20 -4.16
CA GLU A 190 -17.56 -2.94 -4.34
C GLU A 190 -17.27 -1.91 -3.23
N TRP A 191 -16.83 -2.39 -2.08
CA TRP A 191 -16.44 -1.57 -0.93
C TRP A 191 -15.04 -1.01 -1.05
N GLU A 192 -14.27 -1.44 -2.05
CA GLU A 192 -12.84 -1.19 -2.14
C GLU A 192 -12.44 -0.60 -3.49
N LEU A 193 -11.39 0.20 -3.45
CA LEU A 193 -10.69 0.70 -4.63
C LEU A 193 -9.21 0.42 -4.51
N LYS A 194 -8.53 0.38 -5.64
CA LYS A 194 -7.07 0.25 -5.69
C LYS A 194 -6.46 1.54 -6.20
N ILE A 195 -5.51 2.08 -5.44
CA ILE A 195 -4.70 3.20 -5.88
C ILE A 195 -3.28 2.74 -6.20
N HIS A 196 -2.67 3.41 -7.16
CA HIS A 196 -1.24 3.38 -7.37
C HIS A 196 -0.68 4.79 -7.47
N GLN A 197 0.34 5.05 -6.65
CA GLN A 197 1.08 6.29 -6.61
C GLN A 197 2.53 6.06 -6.18
N SER A 198 3.44 6.96 -6.53
CA SER A 198 4.78 6.94 -5.94
C SER A 198 4.68 7.09 -4.42
N SER A 199 5.45 6.32 -3.64
CA SER A 199 5.35 6.25 -2.17
C SER A 199 5.45 7.59 -1.43
N HIS A 200 6.13 8.58 -2.03
CA HIS A 200 6.26 9.94 -1.46
C HIS A 200 5.08 10.86 -1.79
N ALA A 201 4.15 10.43 -2.63
CA ALA A 201 3.08 11.28 -3.09
C ALA A 201 1.74 10.73 -2.60
N ARG A 202 1.04 11.54 -1.79
CA ARG A 202 -0.22 11.19 -1.12
C ARG A 202 -1.45 11.83 -1.76
N TYR A 203 -1.35 12.42 -2.97
CA TYR A 203 -2.46 13.19 -3.55
C TYR A 203 -3.75 12.38 -3.74
N PHE A 204 -3.71 11.06 -4.02
CA PHE A 204 -4.95 10.27 -4.11
C PHE A 204 -5.51 9.92 -2.73
N GLU A 205 -4.65 9.79 -1.73
CA GLU A 205 -5.06 9.61 -0.33
C GLU A 205 -5.71 10.91 0.18
N ASP A 206 -5.12 12.07 -0.12
CA ASP A 206 -5.67 13.39 0.24
C ASP A 206 -6.97 13.73 -0.51
N PHE A 207 -7.10 13.24 -1.74
CA PHE A 207 -8.30 13.38 -2.59
C PHE A 207 -9.45 12.49 -2.09
N LEU A 208 -9.15 11.26 -1.68
CA LEU A 208 -10.11 10.27 -1.19
C LEU A 208 -10.24 10.33 0.33
N LYS A 209 -10.70 11.47 0.85
CA LYS A 209 -10.80 11.75 2.29
C LYS A 209 -11.67 10.78 3.09
N PHE A 210 -12.66 10.17 2.43
CA PHE A 210 -13.59 9.22 3.04
C PHE A 210 -13.23 7.76 2.68
N VAL A 211 -11.96 7.49 2.46
CA VAL A 211 -11.42 6.15 2.19
C VAL A 211 -10.34 5.85 3.22
N GLU A 212 -10.50 4.74 3.93
CA GLU A 212 -9.46 4.23 4.83
C GLU A 212 -8.54 3.28 4.06
N TYR A 213 -7.25 3.32 4.36
CA TYR A 213 -6.27 2.44 3.73
C TYR A 213 -5.81 1.40 4.74
N HIS A 214 -5.63 0.18 4.26
CA HIS A 214 -5.17 -0.91 5.12
C HIS A 214 -3.79 -0.60 5.72
N GLN A 215 -3.65 -0.89 7.01
CA GLN A 215 -2.42 -0.69 7.75
C GLN A 215 -1.32 -1.64 7.30
N SER A 216 -0.08 -1.15 7.37
CA SER A 216 1.09 -1.98 7.11
C SER A 216 1.32 -2.99 8.23
N VAL A 217 1.98 -4.11 7.93
CA VAL A 217 2.32 -5.12 8.95
C VAL A 217 3.07 -4.50 10.15
N PRO A 218 4.09 -3.64 9.95
CA PRO A 218 4.77 -2.99 11.07
C PRO A 218 3.84 -2.11 11.92
N GLU A 219 2.87 -1.45 11.30
CA GLU A 219 1.91 -0.58 11.98
C GLU A 219 0.91 -1.39 12.81
N ILE A 220 0.40 -2.50 12.27
CA ILE A 220 -0.47 -3.44 12.98
C ILE A 220 0.26 -3.99 14.21
N VAL A 221 1.49 -4.46 14.03
CA VAL A 221 2.32 -4.98 15.13
C VAL A 221 2.59 -3.89 16.16
N LYS A 222 2.92 -2.67 15.74
CA LYS A 222 3.13 -1.53 16.65
C LYS A 222 1.89 -1.26 17.50
N ASN A 223 0.72 -1.14 16.87
CA ASN A 223 -0.53 -0.82 17.57
C ASN A 223 -0.92 -1.90 18.57
N GLN A 224 -0.79 -3.19 18.18
CA GLN A 224 -1.09 -4.29 19.08
C GLN A 224 -0.16 -4.32 20.30
N VAL A 225 1.15 -4.15 20.10
CA VAL A 225 2.11 -4.14 21.21
C VAL A 225 1.84 -2.96 22.16
N VAL A 226 1.53 -1.78 21.62
CA VAL A 226 1.17 -0.60 22.45
C VAL A 226 -0.10 -0.86 23.25
N GLN A 227 -1.16 -1.36 22.61
CA GLN A 227 -2.43 -1.66 23.28
C GLN A 227 -2.26 -2.65 24.43
N MET A 228 -1.45 -3.69 24.23
CA MET A 228 -1.19 -4.69 25.27
C MET A 228 -0.30 -4.16 26.38
N ALA A 229 0.69 -3.34 26.05
CA ALA A 229 1.51 -2.69 27.04
C ALA A 229 0.67 -1.73 27.91
N GLN A 230 -0.26 -0.99 27.30
CA GLN A 230 -1.24 -0.17 28.03
C GLN A 230 -2.15 -1.01 28.93
N GLN A 231 -2.64 -2.16 28.44
CA GLN A 231 -3.43 -3.07 29.26
C GLN A 231 -2.62 -3.61 30.46
N HIS A 232 -1.38 -4.04 30.23
CA HIS A 232 -0.51 -4.54 31.28
C HIS A 232 -0.20 -3.46 32.33
N ILE A 233 0.03 -2.22 31.91
CA ILE A 233 0.17 -1.09 32.84
C ILE A 233 -1.09 -0.92 33.68
N ALA A 234 -2.27 -0.92 33.04
CA ALA A 234 -3.53 -0.70 33.72
C ALA A 234 -3.83 -1.78 34.77
N GLU A 235 -3.39 -3.02 34.53
CA GLU A 235 -3.51 -4.14 35.47
C GLU A 235 -2.46 -4.11 36.58
N THR A 236 -1.27 -3.58 36.31
CA THR A 236 -0.12 -3.60 37.23
C THR A 236 -0.09 -2.40 38.17
N TYR A 237 -0.47 -1.22 37.67
CA TYR A 237 -0.33 0.05 38.38
C TYR A 237 -1.68 0.69 38.71
N GLN A 238 -1.73 1.39 39.85
CA GLN A 238 -2.90 2.19 40.21
C GLN A 238 -3.06 3.38 39.26
N GLU A 239 -4.31 3.74 38.98
CA GLU A 239 -4.69 4.70 37.93
C GLU A 239 -4.06 6.10 38.10
N GLU A 240 -3.93 6.59 39.33
CA GLU A 240 -3.34 7.91 39.62
C GLU A 240 -1.87 7.82 40.09
N SER A 241 -1.21 6.67 39.92
CA SER A 241 0.18 6.52 40.38
C SER A 241 1.17 7.25 39.47
N PRO A 242 2.16 7.99 40.01
CA PRO A 242 3.24 8.58 39.22
C PRO A 242 4.00 7.55 38.38
N GLU A 243 4.10 6.31 38.85
CA GLU A 243 4.73 5.19 38.17
C GLU A 243 3.98 4.79 36.89
N ARG A 244 2.65 4.80 36.92
CA ARG A 244 1.81 4.54 35.74
C ARG A 244 2.05 5.58 34.65
N VAL A 245 2.03 6.86 35.01
CA VAL A 245 2.23 7.96 34.06
C VAL A 245 3.59 7.85 33.39
N GLN A 246 4.64 7.56 34.15
CA GLN A 246 5.99 7.37 33.60
C GLN A 246 6.07 6.18 32.62
N GLU A 247 5.40 5.08 32.93
CA GLU A 247 5.42 3.88 32.09
C GLU A 247 4.57 4.06 30.81
N GLU A 248 3.45 4.81 30.88
CA GLU A 248 2.65 5.20 29.71
C GLU A 248 3.44 6.13 28.77
N GLU A 249 4.07 7.18 29.31
CA GLU A 249 4.95 8.08 28.56
C GLU A 249 6.13 7.32 27.92
N TYR A 250 6.70 6.35 28.64
CA TYR A 250 7.78 5.51 28.13
C TYR A 250 7.33 4.66 26.94
N ILE A 251 6.16 4.01 26.99
CA ILE A 251 5.64 3.22 25.86
C ILE A 251 5.39 4.11 24.65
N GLU A 252 4.81 5.29 24.85
CA GLU A 252 4.53 6.22 23.77
C GLU A 252 5.83 6.67 23.09
N ALA A 253 6.85 7.03 23.87
CA ALA A 253 8.18 7.36 23.37
C ALA A 253 8.86 6.17 22.67
N TRP A 254 8.78 4.97 23.25
CA TRP A 254 9.31 3.72 22.67
C TRP A 254 8.68 3.42 21.30
N SER A 255 7.37 3.67 21.16
CA SER A 255 6.61 3.43 19.93
C SER A 255 7.13 4.24 18.73
N ASN A 256 7.83 5.35 19.00
CA ASN A 256 8.36 6.30 18.02
C ASN A 256 9.87 6.15 17.79
N THR A 257 10.53 5.18 18.43
CA THR A 257 11.98 4.98 18.31
C THR A 257 12.30 4.05 17.12
N PRO A 258 13.19 4.45 16.18
CA PRO A 258 13.45 3.69 14.95
C PRO A 258 14.36 2.46 15.12
N VAL A 259 15.25 2.48 16.12
CA VAL A 259 16.08 1.32 16.51
C VAL A 259 15.62 0.88 17.88
N ARG A 260 15.31 -0.41 18.00
CA ARG A 260 14.79 -0.99 19.23
C ARG A 260 15.80 -1.95 19.82
N GLU A 261 16.03 -1.82 21.11
CA GLU A 261 16.80 -2.80 21.91
C GLU A 261 15.85 -3.69 22.70
N MET A 262 16.34 -4.84 23.17
CA MET A 262 15.57 -5.74 24.02
C MET A 262 15.32 -5.08 25.39
N GLN A 263 14.05 -4.98 25.78
CA GLN A 263 13.65 -4.26 27.00
C GLN A 263 13.52 -5.14 28.25
N GLU A 264 13.50 -6.47 28.09
CA GLU A 264 13.36 -7.45 29.18
C GLU A 264 12.14 -7.21 30.11
N LYS A 265 11.06 -6.59 29.61
CA LYS A 265 9.85 -6.26 30.40
C LYS A 265 8.80 -7.39 30.45
N TRP A 266 8.75 -8.25 29.43
CA TRP A 266 7.74 -9.31 29.31
C TRP A 266 8.37 -10.69 29.34
N THR A 267 7.60 -11.63 29.88
CA THR A 267 7.90 -13.07 29.80
C THR A 267 7.69 -13.61 28.38
N PRO A 268 8.32 -14.73 28.00
CA PRO A 268 8.05 -15.37 26.71
C PRO A 268 6.57 -15.66 26.48
N GLU A 269 5.87 -16.13 27.51
CA GLU A 269 4.44 -16.46 27.45
C GLU A 269 3.59 -15.22 27.14
N GLN A 270 3.88 -14.08 27.76
CA GLN A 270 3.21 -12.81 27.48
C GLN A 270 3.48 -12.33 26.05
N VAL A 271 4.69 -12.55 25.52
CA VAL A 271 5.02 -12.19 24.13
C VAL A 271 4.27 -13.10 23.14
N VAL A 272 4.13 -14.39 23.45
CA VAL A 272 3.35 -15.34 22.63
C VAL A 272 1.87 -14.96 22.63
N GLU A 273 1.29 -14.71 23.81
CA GLU A 273 -0.09 -14.23 23.94
C GLU A 273 -0.30 -12.93 23.16
N ALA A 274 0.69 -12.04 23.20
CA ALA A 274 0.64 -10.78 22.46
C ALA A 274 0.70 -10.91 20.95
N SER A 275 1.41 -11.93 20.50
CA SER A 275 1.60 -12.20 19.09
C SER A 275 0.42 -12.96 18.48
N ALA A 276 -0.34 -13.71 19.29
CA ALA A 276 -1.45 -14.55 18.86
C ALA A 276 -2.48 -13.84 17.96
N PRO A 277 -3.09 -12.69 18.35
CA PRO A 277 -4.05 -12.01 17.48
C PRO A 277 -3.40 -11.52 16.19
N ILE A 278 -2.12 -11.14 16.23
CA ILE A 278 -1.39 -10.67 15.04
C ILE A 278 -1.17 -11.83 14.06
N ILE A 279 -0.78 -13.00 14.57
CA ILE A 279 -0.55 -14.23 13.81
C ILE A 279 -1.86 -14.75 13.23
N GLU A 280 -2.98 -14.68 13.97
CA GLU A 280 -4.30 -15.09 13.49
C GLU A 280 -4.73 -14.27 12.26
N HIS A 281 -4.49 -12.96 12.27
CA HIS A 281 -4.80 -12.09 11.13
C HIS A 281 -3.77 -12.23 10.01
N GLN A 282 -2.50 -12.49 10.35
CA GLN A 282 -1.42 -12.64 9.38
C GLN A 282 -0.38 -13.68 9.86
N PRO A 283 -0.49 -14.93 9.39
CA PRO A 283 0.39 -16.02 9.84
C PRO A 283 1.85 -15.84 9.44
N GLU A 284 2.12 -15.25 8.26
CA GLU A 284 3.46 -15.14 7.69
C GLU A 284 4.22 -13.86 8.10
N ILE A 285 4.03 -13.36 9.32
CA ILE A 285 4.75 -12.18 9.79
C ILE A 285 6.23 -12.51 10.00
N PRO A 286 7.17 -11.81 9.35
CA PRO A 286 8.60 -12.08 9.53
C PRO A 286 9.10 -11.51 10.86
N LEU A 287 9.75 -12.36 11.65
CA LEU A 287 10.59 -11.97 12.78
C LEU A 287 12.03 -11.79 12.29
N LYS A 288 12.53 -10.56 12.30
CA LYS A 288 13.92 -10.24 11.94
C LYS A 288 14.63 -9.66 13.15
N LEU A 289 15.70 -10.32 13.58
CA LEU A 289 16.49 -9.91 14.72
C LEU A 289 17.98 -10.07 14.42
N LYS A 290 18.79 -9.27 15.11
CA LYS A 290 20.23 -9.29 14.97
C LYS A 290 20.87 -9.51 16.33
N LEU A 291 21.69 -10.55 16.44
CA LEU A 291 22.51 -10.81 17.62
C LEU A 291 23.98 -10.57 17.24
N ASP A 292 24.53 -9.45 17.70
CA ASP A 292 25.83 -8.93 17.26
C ASP A 292 25.92 -8.76 15.73
N HIS A 293 26.59 -9.71 15.06
CA HIS A 293 26.79 -9.74 13.60
C HIS A 293 25.99 -10.86 12.92
N ILE A 294 25.20 -11.62 13.69
CA ILE A 294 24.39 -12.73 13.21
C ILE A 294 22.98 -12.21 12.93
N ASP A 295 22.57 -12.28 11.67
CA ASP A 295 21.19 -11.99 11.26
C ASP A 295 20.35 -13.27 11.34
N VAL A 296 19.25 -13.22 12.08
CA VAL A 296 18.28 -14.31 12.19
C VAL A 296 16.98 -13.86 11.55
N LYS A 297 16.44 -14.70 10.67
CA LYS A 297 15.16 -14.49 9.99
C LYS A 297 14.28 -15.72 10.28
N ALA A 298 13.16 -15.49 10.92
CA ALA A 298 12.15 -16.50 11.24
C ALA A 298 10.75 -15.90 10.99
N MET A 299 9.70 -16.68 11.26
CA MET A 299 8.34 -16.15 11.40
C MET A 299 8.07 -15.79 12.87
N LEU A 300 7.16 -14.84 13.12
CA LEU A 300 6.75 -14.49 14.48
C LEU A 300 6.07 -15.68 15.18
N SER A 301 5.36 -16.51 14.42
CA SER A 301 4.76 -17.77 14.89
C SER A 301 5.79 -18.78 15.39
N ASP A 302 7.04 -18.70 14.95
CA ASP A 302 8.08 -19.61 15.40
C ASP A 302 8.54 -19.28 16.83
N PHE A 303 8.28 -18.06 17.32
CA PHE A 303 8.68 -17.65 18.66
C PHE A 303 7.88 -18.39 19.75
N GLY A 304 8.60 -19.05 20.66
CA GLY A 304 8.01 -19.87 21.71
C GLY A 304 7.73 -21.32 21.30
N GLU A 305 7.81 -21.64 20.00
CA GLU A 305 7.73 -23.01 19.49
C GLU A 305 9.11 -23.53 19.09
N SER A 306 9.65 -23.05 17.96
CA SER A 306 10.92 -23.50 17.40
C SER A 306 12.05 -22.49 17.60
N LEU A 307 11.74 -21.23 17.90
CA LEU A 307 12.70 -20.17 18.21
C LEU A 307 12.51 -19.67 19.65
N HIS A 308 13.60 -19.71 20.42
CA HIS A 308 13.64 -19.28 21.82
C HIS A 308 14.76 -18.29 22.05
N ILE A 309 14.50 -17.27 22.87
CA ILE A 309 15.51 -16.28 23.28
C ILE A 309 15.73 -16.43 24.79
N ALA A 310 16.97 -16.64 25.19
CA ALA A 310 17.36 -16.86 26.58
C ALA A 310 18.62 -16.06 26.95
N LYS A 311 18.94 -16.03 28.25
CA LYS A 311 20.14 -15.38 28.79
C LYS A 311 20.99 -16.38 29.56
N VAL A 312 22.28 -16.43 29.25
CA VAL A 312 23.28 -17.26 29.95
C VAL A 312 24.48 -16.39 30.27
N ASN A 313 24.85 -16.28 31.55
CA ASN A 313 25.97 -15.45 32.03
C ASN A 313 25.93 -14.00 31.52
N GLY A 314 24.75 -13.39 31.48
CA GLY A 314 24.56 -12.01 31.02
C GLY A 314 24.60 -11.83 29.50
N ARG A 315 24.80 -12.90 28.71
CA ARG A 315 24.76 -12.86 27.25
C ARG A 315 23.45 -13.43 26.73
N TYR A 316 22.94 -12.86 25.64
CA TYR A 316 21.78 -13.38 24.94
C TYR A 316 22.16 -14.60 24.09
N VAL A 317 21.29 -15.60 24.09
CA VAL A 317 21.40 -16.84 23.32
C VAL A 317 20.09 -17.05 22.59
N ILE A 318 20.17 -17.41 21.31
CA ILE A 318 19.02 -17.82 20.52
C ILE A 318 19.13 -19.33 20.31
N VAL A 319 18.07 -20.06 20.63
CA VAL A 319 17.95 -21.49 20.38
C VAL A 319 16.93 -21.69 19.28
N ILE A 320 17.33 -22.38 18.22
CA ILE A 320 16.48 -22.68 17.06
C ILE A 320 16.41 -24.20 16.92
N GLU A 321 15.20 -24.74 16.91
CA GLU A 321 14.90 -26.15 16.72
C GLU A 321 14.39 -26.41 15.29
N GLY A 322 14.77 -27.55 14.73
CA GLY A 322 14.31 -27.98 13.40
C GLY A 322 14.83 -29.37 13.05
N ASP A 323 14.20 -29.99 12.05
CA ASP A 323 14.43 -31.40 11.73
C ASP A 323 15.68 -31.64 10.86
N ALA A 324 16.10 -30.65 10.07
CA ALA A 324 17.20 -30.79 9.13
C ALA A 324 17.90 -29.46 8.81
N PHE A 325 19.20 -29.55 8.51
CA PHE A 325 19.96 -28.44 7.94
C PHE A 325 20.00 -28.56 6.41
N THR A 326 19.86 -27.43 5.72
CA THR A 326 20.09 -27.32 4.28
C THR A 326 21.22 -26.32 4.04
N PHE A 327 22.17 -26.68 3.19
CA PHE A 327 23.31 -25.83 2.83
C PHE A 327 23.25 -25.46 1.36
N GLU A 328 23.62 -24.22 1.02
CA GLU A 328 23.80 -23.81 -0.38
C GLU A 328 25.03 -24.48 -1.00
N LYS A 329 25.08 -24.53 -2.33
CA LYS A 329 26.17 -25.17 -3.06
C LYS A 329 27.49 -24.40 -2.85
N GLY A 330 28.32 -24.93 -1.96
CA GLY A 330 29.65 -24.47 -1.56
C GLY A 330 30.27 -25.54 -0.67
N VAL A 331 31.55 -25.44 -0.34
CA VAL A 331 32.18 -26.42 0.58
C VAL A 331 32.32 -25.77 1.94
N SER A 332 31.39 -26.07 2.86
CA SER A 332 31.55 -25.73 4.27
C SER A 332 31.95 -26.97 5.06
N PRO A 333 33.05 -26.97 5.83
CA PRO A 333 33.41 -28.11 6.67
C PRO A 333 32.37 -28.41 7.75
N VAL A 334 31.47 -27.45 8.05
CA VAL A 334 30.36 -27.62 8.99
C VAL A 334 29.35 -28.67 8.50
N GLU A 335 29.26 -28.92 7.20
CA GLU A 335 28.39 -29.97 6.63
C GLU A 335 28.74 -31.38 7.14
N PHE A 336 30.00 -31.58 7.57
CA PHE A 336 30.48 -32.86 8.13
C PHE A 336 30.43 -32.90 9.65
N LEU A 337 29.94 -31.85 10.31
CA LEU A 337 29.81 -31.80 11.77
C LEU A 337 28.89 -32.92 12.24
N LYS A 338 29.37 -33.74 13.16
CA LYS A 338 28.51 -34.59 13.98
C LYS A 338 28.00 -33.74 15.16
N PRO A 339 26.69 -33.45 15.25
CA PRO A 339 26.17 -32.60 16.31
C PRO A 339 26.44 -33.21 17.70
N GLU A 340 26.88 -32.37 18.64
CA GLU A 340 26.93 -32.72 20.06
C GLU A 340 25.54 -32.53 20.70
N PRO A 341 25.21 -33.23 21.80
CA PRO A 341 23.98 -32.99 22.54
C PRO A 341 23.88 -31.54 23.05
N LEU A 342 22.68 -30.96 23.03
CA LEU A 342 22.43 -29.57 23.44
C LEU A 342 22.94 -29.27 24.86
N ASP A 343 22.71 -30.18 25.81
CA ASP A 343 23.15 -30.04 27.20
C ASP A 343 24.66 -29.82 27.34
N ASP A 344 25.45 -30.44 26.47
CA ASP A 344 26.91 -30.30 26.51
C ASP A 344 27.35 -28.95 25.93
N VAL A 345 26.65 -28.43 24.93
CA VAL A 345 26.83 -27.05 24.45
C VAL A 345 26.46 -26.05 25.54
N LEU A 346 25.32 -26.24 26.22
CA LEU A 346 24.88 -25.39 27.33
C LEU A 346 25.89 -25.37 28.49
N LYS A 347 26.52 -26.51 28.82
CA LYS A 347 27.62 -26.56 29.81
C LYS A 347 28.85 -25.77 29.38
N LYS A 348 29.19 -25.79 28.08
CA LYS A 348 30.34 -25.05 27.54
C LYS A 348 30.12 -23.54 27.62
N ILE A 349 28.93 -23.04 27.30
CA ILE A 349 28.60 -21.60 27.34
C ILE A 349 28.32 -21.06 28.75
N ARG A 350 28.01 -21.94 29.70
CA ARG A 350 27.88 -21.60 31.14
C ARG A 350 29.21 -21.41 31.85
N ARG A 351 30.32 -21.89 31.27
CA ARG A 351 31.68 -21.58 31.75
C ARG A 351 32.07 -20.18 31.31
#